data_AF-A0A3D5FU32-F1
#
_entry.id   AF-A0A3D5FU32-F1
#
_cell.length_a   1.000
_cell.length_b   1.000
_cell.length_c   1.000
_cell.angle_alpha   90.00
_cell.angle_beta   90.00
_cell.angle_gamma   90.00
#
_symmetry.space_group_name_H-M   'P 1'
#
loop_
_entity.id
_entity.type
_entity.pdbx_description
1 polymer ?
#
loop_
_entity_poly.entity_id
_entity_poly.type
_entity_poly.pdbx_seq_one_letter_code
_entity_poly.pdbx_strand_id
1 'polypeptide(L)'
;SFDLGFYAADLCLKAMLNHPQKAAFLEAINVFWMSYFRIAEYPKAADVERDTLSDFGILLLALVAGRAPVVEADDDFRDITYRICQSLMFTELEKIEDITEFINRTLIDG
;
A
#
# COMPACT_ATOMS: atom_id res chain seq x y z
N SER A 1 -11.18 -6.92 -6.21
CA SER A 1 -9.81 -6.37 -6.16
C SER A 1 -9.80 -5.03 -5.45
N PHE A 2 -10.66 -4.09 -5.84
CA PHE A 2 -10.63 -2.71 -5.32
C PHE A 2 -10.61 -2.60 -3.78
N ASP A 3 -11.50 -3.31 -3.05
CA ASP A 3 -11.52 -3.25 -1.58
C ASP A 3 -10.22 -3.73 -0.94
N LEU A 4 -9.64 -4.82 -1.46
CA LEU A 4 -8.36 -5.38 -0.99
C LEU A 4 -7.23 -4.36 -1.14
N GLY A 5 -7.09 -3.78 -2.34
CA GLY A 5 -6.08 -2.76 -2.62
C GLY A 5 -6.30 -1.48 -1.81
N PHE A 6 -7.55 -1.07 -1.63
CA PHE A 6 -7.91 0.13 -0.88
C PHE A 6 -7.51 0.03 0.60
N TYR A 7 -7.84 -1.08 1.27
CA TYR A 7 -7.45 -1.29 2.67
C TYR A 7 -5.93 -1.43 2.84
N ALA A 8 -5.27 -2.13 1.93
CA ALA A 8 -3.81 -2.25 1.96
C ALA A 8 -3.11 -0.90 1.74
N ALA A 9 -3.60 -0.07 0.83
CA ALA A 9 -3.08 1.28 0.59
C ALA A 9 -3.30 2.22 1.79
N ASP A 10 -4.45 2.14 2.45
CA ASP A 10 -4.73 2.92 3.67
C ASP A 10 -3.83 2.52 4.85
N LEU A 11 -3.60 1.21 5.06
CA LEU A 11 -2.64 0.73 6.07
C LEU A 11 -1.19 1.12 5.72
N CYS A 12 -0.85 1.13 4.44
CA CYS A 12 0.45 1.57 3.96
C CYS A 12 0.68 3.05 4.28
N LEU A 13 -0.31 3.91 4.00
CA LEU A 13 -0.24 5.32 4.35
C LEU A 13 -0.08 5.52 5.87
N LYS A 14 -0.77 4.72 6.69
CA LYS A 14 -0.60 4.73 8.16
C LYS A 14 0.79 4.28 8.60
N ALA A 15 1.38 3.28 7.94
CA ALA A 15 2.77 2.86 8.19
C ALA A 15 3.76 4.00 7.90
N MET A 16 3.52 4.76 6.82
CA MET A 16 4.33 5.92 6.45
C MET A 16 4.21 7.06 7.46
N LEU A 17 3.00 7.34 7.97
CA LEU A 17 2.75 8.42 8.93
C LEU A 17 3.20 8.08 10.36
N ASN A 18 3.13 6.80 10.75
CA ASN A 18 3.36 6.36 12.12
C ASN A 18 4.66 5.57 12.23
N HIS A 19 5.80 6.24 12.01
CA HIS A 19 7.13 5.60 12.06
C HIS A 19 7.35 4.65 13.26
N PRO A 20 6.96 4.98 14.51
CA PRO A 20 7.15 4.08 15.65
C PRO A 20 6.36 2.76 15.56
N GLN A 21 5.23 2.76 14.84
CA GLN A 21 4.34 1.61 14.68
C GLN A 21 4.39 1.03 13.26
N LYS A 22 5.31 1.52 12.40
CA LYS A 22 5.45 1.12 10.99
C LYS A 22 5.38 -0.40 10.82
N ALA A 23 6.18 -1.14 11.58
CA ALA A 23 6.24 -2.60 11.48
C ALA A 23 4.88 -3.28 11.75
N ALA A 24 4.09 -2.77 12.69
CA ALA A 24 2.77 -3.32 13.00
C ALA A 24 1.78 -3.11 11.85
N PHE A 25 1.82 -1.95 11.19
CA PHE A 25 0.98 -1.68 10.03
C PHE A 25 1.39 -2.50 8.81
N LEU A 26 2.68 -2.64 8.54
CA LEU A 26 3.18 -3.48 7.43
C LEU A 26 2.83 -4.96 7.66
N GLU A 27 2.96 -5.46 8.88
CA GLU A 27 2.55 -6.83 9.22
C GLU A 27 1.03 -7.00 9.07
N ALA A 28 0.23 -6.00 9.47
CA ALA A 28 -1.22 -6.05 9.31
C ALA A 28 -1.64 -6.17 7.84
N ILE A 29 -0.91 -5.53 6.91
CA ILE A 29 -1.15 -5.66 5.46
C ILE A 29 -0.95 -7.12 5.03
N ASN A 30 0.19 -7.74 5.40
CA ASN A 30 0.50 -9.12 5.04
C ASN A 30 -0.56 -10.10 5.59
N VAL A 31 -0.92 -9.95 6.86
CA VAL A 31 -1.94 -10.80 7.51
C VAL A 31 -3.31 -10.62 6.86
N PHE A 32 -3.72 -9.39 6.58
CA PHE A 32 -4.99 -9.10 5.90
C PHE A 32 -5.04 -9.72 4.51
N TRP A 33 -4.00 -9.54 3.71
CA TRP A 33 -3.89 -10.05 2.35
C TRP A 33 -4.02 -11.58 2.31
N MET A 34 -3.23 -12.27 3.14
CA MET A 34 -3.25 -13.72 3.25
C MET A 34 -4.60 -14.25 3.75
N SER A 35 -5.21 -13.57 4.72
CA SER A 35 -6.51 -13.96 5.27
C SER A 35 -7.63 -13.79 4.26
N TYR A 36 -7.60 -12.70 3.47
CA TYR A 36 -8.60 -12.40 2.45
C TYR A 36 -8.65 -13.52 1.39
N PHE A 37 -7.51 -13.88 0.80
CA PHE A 37 -7.46 -14.93 -0.21
C PHE A 37 -7.77 -16.32 0.34
N ARG A 38 -7.40 -16.59 1.61
CA ARG A 38 -7.73 -17.86 2.26
C ARG A 38 -9.22 -18.05 2.50
N ILE A 39 -9.92 -17.01 2.97
CA ILE A 39 -11.33 -17.11 3.38
C ILE A 39 -12.26 -17.04 2.17
N ALA A 40 -11.94 -16.18 1.20
CA ALA A 40 -12.88 -15.88 0.14
C ALA A 40 -12.94 -16.94 -0.97
N GLU A 41 -12.10 -17.99 -0.91
CA GLU A 41 -12.02 -19.11 -1.88
C GLU A 41 -12.17 -18.65 -3.34
N TYR A 42 -11.54 -17.51 -3.69
CA TYR A 42 -11.82 -16.80 -4.93
C TYR A 42 -11.44 -17.66 -6.15
N PRO A 43 -12.40 -17.96 -7.04
CA PRO A 43 -12.07 -18.44 -8.37
C PRO A 43 -11.22 -17.34 -9.04
N LYS A 44 -9.99 -17.68 -9.44
CA LYS A 44 -9.00 -16.74 -10.00
C LYS A 44 -8.34 -15.78 -9.00
N ALA A 45 -8.05 -16.25 -7.78
CA ALA A 45 -7.25 -15.50 -6.80
C ALA A 45 -6.01 -14.83 -7.41
N ALA A 46 -5.26 -15.54 -8.25
CA ALA A 46 -4.05 -15.00 -8.91
C ALA A 46 -4.33 -13.82 -9.86
N ASP A 47 -5.46 -13.81 -10.58
CA ASP A 47 -5.83 -12.68 -11.43
C ASP A 47 -6.21 -11.47 -10.57
N VAL A 48 -6.99 -11.70 -9.51
CA VAL A 48 -7.39 -10.65 -8.57
C VAL A 48 -6.18 -10.04 -7.87
N GLU A 49 -5.22 -10.87 -7.44
CA GLU A 49 -3.96 -10.44 -6.83
C GLU A 49 -3.16 -9.57 -7.78
N ARG A 50 -2.86 -10.06 -8.99
CA ARG A 50 -2.13 -9.31 -10.01
C ARG A 50 -2.79 -7.97 -10.33
N ASP A 51 -4.09 -7.98 -10.58
CA ASP A 51 -4.82 -6.76 -10.94
C ASP A 51 -4.81 -5.76 -9.76
N THR A 52 -4.94 -6.24 -8.52
CA THR A 52 -4.87 -5.38 -7.32
C THR A 52 -3.48 -4.78 -7.11
N LEU A 53 -2.42 -5.56 -7.33
CA LEU A 53 -1.03 -5.08 -7.22
C LEU A 53 -0.72 -4.02 -8.28
N SER A 54 -1.20 -4.23 -9.51
CA SER A 54 -1.06 -3.25 -10.61
C SER A 54 -1.77 -1.93 -10.31
N ASP A 55 -2.90 -1.96 -9.63
CA ASP A 55 -3.67 -0.75 -9.29
C ASP A 55 -3.15 -0.05 -8.03
N PHE A 56 -2.28 -0.69 -7.23
CA PHE A 56 -1.92 -0.22 -5.89
C PHE A 56 -1.33 1.18 -5.87
N GLY A 57 -0.41 1.51 -6.79
CA GLY A 57 0.19 2.83 -6.88
C GLY A 57 -0.83 3.95 -7.14
N ILE A 58 -1.87 3.66 -7.93
CA ILE A 58 -2.97 4.59 -8.21
C ILE A 58 -3.87 4.74 -6.98
N LEU A 59 -4.17 3.65 -6.28
CA LEU A 59 -4.97 3.68 -5.06
C LEU A 59 -4.29 4.48 -3.95
N LEU A 60 -2.99 4.28 -3.75
CA LEU A 60 -2.20 5.05 -2.80
C LEU A 60 -2.16 6.54 -3.19
N LEU A 61 -1.94 6.85 -4.47
CA LEU A 61 -1.97 8.22 -4.99
C LEU A 61 -3.32 8.89 -4.73
N ALA A 62 -4.42 8.19 -4.97
CA ALA A 62 -5.76 8.73 -4.75
C ALA A 62 -6.03 9.08 -3.27
N LEU A 63 -5.48 8.29 -2.34
CA LEU A 63 -5.58 8.54 -0.89
C LEU A 63 -4.79 9.78 -0.45
N VAL A 64 -3.57 9.96 -0.96
CA VAL A 64 -2.74 11.12 -0.59
C VAL A 64 -3.17 12.41 -1.33
N ALA A 65 -3.64 12.30 -2.57
CA ALA A 65 -4.02 13.43 -3.41
C ALA A 65 -5.48 13.89 -3.22
N GLY A 66 -6.33 13.11 -2.54
CA GLY A 66 -7.77 13.36 -2.45
C GLY A 66 -8.41 13.09 -1.08
N ARG A 67 -9.39 13.94 -0.73
CA ARG A 67 -10.53 13.86 0.23
C ARG A 67 -10.51 12.98 1.51
N ALA A 68 -9.51 12.18 1.84
CA ALA A 68 -9.39 11.63 3.20
C ALA A 68 -9.26 12.82 4.17
N PRO A 69 -9.94 12.81 5.35
CA PRO A 69 -9.85 13.91 6.30
C PRO A 69 -8.38 14.17 6.54
N VAL A 70 -7.96 15.41 6.20
CA VAL A 70 -6.59 15.88 6.07
C VAL A 70 -5.69 15.06 6.97
N VAL A 71 -5.01 14.07 6.38
CA VAL A 71 -3.79 13.59 6.99
C VAL A 71 -2.97 14.86 7.17
N GLU A 72 -2.68 15.23 8.43
CA GLU A 72 -1.72 16.29 8.73
C GLU A 72 -0.33 15.79 8.31
N ALA A 73 -0.15 15.79 6.99
CA ALA A 73 1.08 15.53 6.30
C ALA A 73 1.61 16.90 5.87
N ASP A 74 2.86 17.16 6.23
CA ASP A 74 3.60 18.26 5.65
C ASP A 74 3.87 18.02 4.16
N ASP A 75 4.36 19.05 3.48
CA ASP A 75 4.60 18.98 2.05
C ASP A 75 5.74 18.01 1.70
N ASP A 76 6.69 17.80 2.62
CA ASP A 76 7.79 16.84 2.45
C ASP A 76 7.26 15.39 2.43
N PHE A 77 6.37 15.05 3.36
CA PHE A 77 5.69 13.76 3.38
C PHE A 77 4.90 13.53 2.09
N ARG A 78 4.20 14.56 1.60
CA ARG A 78 3.43 14.47 0.35
C ARG A 78 4.33 14.23 -0.85
N ASP A 79 5.44 14.96 -0.96
CA ASP A 79 6.41 14.78 -2.05
C ASP A 79 6.99 13.36 -2.06
N ILE A 80 7.46 12.88 -0.91
CA ILE A 80 7.97 11.51 -0.76
C ILE A 80 6.88 10.49 -1.14
N THR A 81 5.65 10.69 -0.66
CA THR A 81 4.52 9.79 -0.98
C THR A 81 4.20 9.77 -2.47
N TYR A 82 4.21 10.93 -3.15
CA TYR A 82 4.00 10.99 -4.60
C TYR A 82 5.09 10.25 -5.37
N ARG A 83 6.35 10.38 -4.95
CA ARG A 83 7.49 9.69 -5.58
C ARG A 83 7.41 8.18 -5.37
N ILE A 84 6.96 7.73 -4.19
CA ILE A 84 6.65 6.32 -3.91
C ILE A 84 5.53 5.83 -4.83
N CYS A 85 4.41 6.54 -4.92
CA CYS A 85 3.28 6.16 -5.78
C CYS A 85 3.71 6.01 -7.25
N GLN A 86 4.48 6.98 -7.75
CA GLN A 86 5.04 6.92 -9.09
C GLN A 86 5.94 5.71 -9.29
N SER A 87 6.83 5.43 -8.33
CA SER A 87 7.72 4.27 -8.39
C SER A 87 6.93 2.96 -8.44
N LEU A 88 5.89 2.83 -7.61
CA LEU A 88 5.02 1.65 -7.59
C LEU A 88 4.25 1.48 -8.92
N MET A 89 3.78 2.56 -9.55
CA MET A 89 3.10 2.49 -10.86
C MET A 89 4.01 2.02 -12.01
N PHE A 90 5.32 2.21 -11.89
CA PHE A 90 6.30 1.77 -12.89
C PHE A 90 7.03 0.47 -12.52
N THR A 91 6.71 -0.12 -11.36
CA THR A 91 7.29 -1.37 -10.89
C THR A 91 6.34 -2.52 -11.18
N GLU A 92 6.85 -3.61 -11.76
CA GLU A 92 6.09 -4.85 -11.87
C GLU A 92 6.09 -5.55 -10.50
N LEU A 93 5.01 -5.34 -9.74
CA LEU A 93 4.82 -5.92 -8.41
C LEU A 93 4.18 -7.30 -8.56
N GLU A 94 4.85 -8.34 -8.05
CA GLU A 94 4.35 -9.71 -8.15
C GLU A 94 3.63 -10.16 -6.88
N LYS A 95 4.00 -9.56 -5.73
CA LYS A 95 3.47 -9.92 -4.41
C LYS A 95 3.28 -8.69 -3.52
N ILE A 96 2.42 -8.84 -2.51
CA ILE A 96 2.18 -7.78 -1.52
C ILE A 96 3.42 -7.47 -0.68
N GLU A 97 4.27 -8.48 -0.46
CA GLU A 97 5.54 -8.33 0.25
C GLU A 97 6.51 -7.38 -0.48
N ASP A 98 6.46 -7.33 -1.82
CA ASP A 98 7.28 -6.41 -2.60
C ASP A 98 6.94 -4.95 -2.25
N ILE A 99 5.65 -4.67 -2.01
CA ILE A 99 5.17 -3.35 -1.61
C ILE A 99 5.61 -3.03 -0.19
N THR A 100 5.40 -3.94 0.76
CA THR A 100 5.76 -3.68 2.16
C THR A 100 7.27 -3.55 2.35
N GLU A 101 8.06 -4.31 1.60
CA GLU A 101 9.52 -4.19 1.56
C GLU A 101 9.96 -2.87 0.91
N PHE A 102 9.38 -2.50 -0.24
CA PHE A 102 9.68 -1.23 -0.90
C PHE A 102 9.47 -0.05 0.06
N ILE A 103 8.30 0.01 0.70
CA ILE A 103 7.96 1.05 1.67
C ILE A 103 8.90 1.02 2.87
N ASN A 104 9.22 -0.17 3.40
CA ASN A 104 10.13 -0.27 4.52
C ASN A 104 11.52 0.29 4.19
N ARG A 105 12.05 0.01 2.99
CA ARG A 105 13.35 0.51 2.52
C ARG A 105 13.32 2.03 2.28
N THR A 106 12.32 2.53 1.55
CA THR A 106 12.23 3.97 1.22
C THR A 106 12.08 4.87 2.45
N LEU A 107 11.52 4.36 3.56
CA LEU A 107 11.35 5.09 4.81
C LEU A 107 12.48 4.90 5.83
N ILE A 108 13.52 4.09 5.55
CA ILE A 108 14.69 3.93 6.44
C ILE A 108 15.80 4.92 6.05
N ASP A 109 15.87 5.31 4.78
CA ASP A 109 16.95 6.14 4.22
C ASP A 109 16.57 7.63 4.06
N GLY A 110 15.42 8.06 4.63
CA GLY A 110 14.91 9.43 4.60
C GLY A 110 15.00 10.13 5.95
#